data_AF-A0A968WG72-F1
#
_entry.id   AF-A0A968WG72-F1
#
_cell.length_a   1.000
_cell.length_b   1.000
_cell.length_c   1.000
_cell.angle_alpha   90.00
_cell.angle_beta   90.00
_cell.angle_gamma   90.00
#
_symmetry.space_group_name_H-M   'P 1'
#
loop_
_entity.id
_entity.type
_entity.pdbx_description
1 polymer ?
#
loop_
_entity_poly.entity_id
_entity_poly.type
_entity_poly.pdbx_seq_one_letter_code
_entity_poly.pdbx_strand_id
1 'polypeptide(L)'
;MSYRLTPGVMLYPELRVQLSGSEANSLAGINGLPDAEDPEKDDRLQNFTLQAPLIIQLESLQAWIGLNPQYTKSFAEKNYFLFLRTDFGKMVGDKTSLAITISKFVAGQPRLNVIVQGKFQFFIGR
;
A
#
# COMPACT_ATOMS: atom_id res chain seq x y z
N MET A 1 16.73 -27.07 -9.18
CA MET A 1 15.38 -26.90 -8.60
C MET A 1 14.87 -25.51 -8.97
N SER A 2 14.03 -25.40 -9.99
CA SER A 2 13.35 -24.13 -10.28
C SER A 2 12.16 -24.03 -9.33
N TYR A 3 12.16 -23.05 -8.42
CA TYR A 3 10.97 -22.65 -7.66
C TYR A 3 9.95 -22.10 -8.67
N ARG A 4 9.16 -22.98 -9.29
CA ARG A 4 7.95 -22.57 -9.99
C ARG A 4 6.94 -22.27 -8.88
N LEU A 5 6.61 -20.99 -8.72
CA LEU A 5 5.49 -20.59 -7.88
C LEU A 5 4.28 -21.44 -8.26
N THR A 6 3.67 -22.09 -7.26
CA THR A 6 2.44 -22.87 -7.42
C THR A 6 1.41 -22.01 -8.16
N PRO A 7 0.65 -22.56 -9.13
CA PRO A 7 -0.43 -21.84 -9.78
C PRO A 7 -1.31 -21.16 -8.73
N GLY A 8 -1.53 -19.85 -8.88
CA GLY A 8 -2.26 -19.02 -7.93
C GLY A 8 -1.41 -18.13 -7.02
N VAL A 9 -0.07 -18.25 -6.97
CA VAL A 9 0.78 -17.31 -6.22
C VAL A 9 1.46 -16.32 -7.17
N MET A 10 1.21 -15.03 -6.97
CA MET A 10 1.71 -13.94 -7.79
C MET A 10 2.45 -12.91 -6.92
N LEU A 11 3.67 -12.54 -7.32
CA LEU A 11 4.49 -11.53 -6.64
C LEU A 11 4.65 -10.32 -7.56
N TYR A 12 4.34 -9.13 -7.04
CA TYR A 12 4.36 -7.87 -7.78
C TYR A 12 5.27 -6.86 -7.07
N PRO A 13 6.61 -6.97 -7.20
CA PRO A 13 7.49 -5.98 -6.62
C PRO A 13 7.25 -4.62 -7.28
N GLU A 14 7.06 -3.57 -6.48
CA GLU A 14 6.91 -2.20 -6.95
C GLU A 14 7.86 -1.29 -6.19
N LEU A 15 8.54 -0.42 -6.95
CA LEU A 15 9.32 0.67 -6.43
C LEU A 15 8.60 1.98 -6.77
N ARG A 16 8.35 2.81 -5.76
CA ARG A 16 7.73 4.12 -5.91
C ARG A 16 8.61 5.20 -5.33
N VAL A 17 8.93 6.20 -6.16
CA VAL A 17 9.70 7.37 -5.78
C VAL A 17 8.77 8.57 -5.86
N GLN A 18 8.65 9.33 -4.76
CA GLN A 18 7.85 10.55 -4.73
C GLN A 18 8.78 11.76 -4.60
N LEU A 19 8.84 12.53 -5.69
CA LEU A 19 9.47 13.85 -5.72
C LEU A 19 8.35 14.88 -5.50
N SER A 20 8.54 15.83 -4.59
CA SER A 20 7.66 17.00 -4.50
C SER A 20 8.31 18.14 -5.27
N GLY A 21 7.57 18.75 -6.20
CA GLY A 21 7.79 20.15 -6.56
C GLY A 21 6.95 21.04 -5.65
N SER A 22 7.12 22.36 -5.80
CA SER A 22 6.63 23.48 -4.96
C SER A 22 5.15 23.54 -4.53
N GLU A 23 4.35 22.49 -4.75
CA GLU A 23 2.91 22.47 -4.51
C GLU A 23 2.42 21.22 -3.74
N ALA A 24 3.31 20.33 -3.26
CA ALA A 24 2.93 18.98 -2.84
C ALA A 24 3.23 18.54 -1.38
N ASN A 25 3.51 19.44 -0.42
CA ASN A 25 3.97 19.02 0.92
C ASN A 25 3.33 19.76 2.10
N SER A 26 2.53 19.09 2.95
CA SER A 26 1.91 19.55 4.19
C SER A 26 1.33 18.37 4.92
N LEU A 27 1.90 18.22 6.13
CA LEU A 27 1.35 17.53 7.28
C LEU A 27 1.09 16.04 7.06
N ALA A 28 2.08 15.23 7.46
CA ALA A 28 1.90 13.98 8.19
C ALA A 28 0.58 13.24 7.88
N GLY A 29 0.46 12.80 6.65
CA GLY A 29 -0.78 12.25 6.13
C GLY A 29 -0.56 11.83 4.70
N ILE A 30 -1.15 10.71 4.32
CA ILE A 30 -1.04 10.02 3.02
C ILE A 30 -1.49 10.89 1.82
N ASN A 31 -1.73 12.21 1.98
CA ASN A 31 -2.55 13.04 1.10
C ASN A 31 -1.87 14.27 0.46
N GLY A 32 -0.55 14.48 0.58
CA GLY A 32 0.20 15.38 -0.33
C GLY A 32 -0.37 16.80 -0.58
N LEU A 33 -0.98 17.45 0.41
CA LEU A 33 -1.37 18.88 0.32
C LEU A 33 -0.13 19.77 0.59
N PRO A 34 -0.07 21.09 0.28
CA PRO A 34 1.09 21.99 0.52
C PRO A 34 1.12 22.76 1.87
N ASP A 35 2.31 23.07 2.38
CA ASP A 35 2.67 23.59 3.73
C ASP A 35 3.19 25.00 3.55
N ALA A 36 2.43 25.96 4.06
CA ALA A 36 2.70 27.37 3.87
C ALA A 36 3.84 27.89 4.75
N GLU A 37 4.34 27.11 5.71
CA GLU A 37 5.32 27.58 6.71
C GLU A 37 6.79 27.33 6.32
N ASP A 38 7.09 26.48 5.33
CA ASP A 38 8.48 26.08 5.02
C ASP A 38 8.76 25.83 3.51
N PRO A 39 8.83 26.90 2.68
CA PRO A 39 8.98 26.81 1.22
C PRO A 39 10.38 26.36 0.73
N GLU A 40 11.36 26.14 1.61
CA GLU A 40 12.73 25.71 1.21
C GLU A 40 12.87 24.18 1.03
N LYS A 41 11.83 23.40 1.32
CA LYS A 41 11.82 21.93 1.13
C LYS A 41 11.56 21.47 -0.32
N ASP A 42 11.44 22.41 -1.26
CA ASP A 42 10.68 22.25 -2.50
C ASP A 42 11.37 21.61 -3.72
N ASP A 43 12.61 21.12 -3.61
CA ASP A 43 13.31 20.45 -4.73
C ASP A 43 13.97 19.11 -4.33
N ARG A 44 13.44 18.45 -3.29
CA ARG A 44 14.08 17.28 -2.69
C ARG A 44 13.18 16.05 -2.74
N LEU A 45 13.82 14.89 -2.88
CA LEU A 45 13.17 13.59 -2.71
C LEU A 45 12.54 13.55 -1.32
N GLN A 46 11.21 13.47 -1.24
CA GLN A 46 10.50 13.47 0.05
C GLN A 46 10.37 12.06 0.57
N ASN A 47 9.94 11.13 -0.28
CA ASN A 47 9.67 9.76 0.10
C ASN A 47 10.23 8.77 -0.92
N PHE A 48 10.88 7.74 -0.40
CA PHE A 48 11.22 6.52 -1.14
C PHE A 48 10.38 5.38 -0.58
N THR A 49 9.57 4.75 -1.41
CA THR A 49 8.72 3.63 -1.01
C THR A 49 9.04 2.39 -1.81
N LEU A 50 9.32 1.30 -1.10
CA LEU A 50 9.48 -0.04 -1.66
C LEU A 50 8.32 -0.89 -1.16
N GLN A 51 7.62 -1.56 -2.05
CA GLN A 51 6.56 -2.50 -1.69
C GLN A 51 6.71 -3.82 -2.45
N ALA A 52 6.34 -4.91 -1.81
CA ALA A 52 6.41 -6.25 -2.42
C ALA A 52 5.10 -7.03 -2.21
N PRO A 53 3.99 -6.59 -2.83
CA PRO A 53 2.73 -7.31 -2.76
C PRO A 53 2.85 -8.76 -3.28
N LEU A 54 2.45 -9.69 -2.42
CA LEU A 54 2.25 -11.10 -2.70
C LEU A 54 0.74 -11.38 -2.69
N ILE A 55 0.20 -11.94 -3.77
CA ILE A 55 -1.21 -12.29 -3.89
C ILE A 55 -1.30 -13.80 -4.11
N ILE A 56 -2.13 -14.45 -3.31
CA ILE A 56 -2.44 -15.87 -3.40
C ILE A 56 -3.91 -15.98 -3.79
N GLN A 57 -4.17 -16.44 -5.01
CA GLN A 57 -5.51 -16.74 -5.52
C GLN A 57 -5.90 -18.16 -5.16
N LEU A 58 -7.12 -18.30 -4.62
CA LEU A 58 -7.76 -19.56 -4.27
C LEU A 58 -8.90 -19.77 -5.26
N GLU A 59 -8.57 -20.29 -6.44
CA GLU A 59 -9.50 -20.40 -7.57
C GLU A 59 -10.77 -21.17 -7.22
N SER A 60 -10.65 -22.29 -6.49
CA SER A 60 -11.79 -23.12 -6.08
C SER A 60 -12.79 -22.40 -5.16
N LEU A 61 -12.35 -21.34 -4.49
CA LEU A 61 -13.16 -20.53 -3.58
C LEU A 61 -13.53 -19.17 -4.17
N GLN A 62 -13.04 -18.86 -5.38
CA GLN A 62 -13.09 -17.54 -5.99
C GLN A 62 -12.64 -16.42 -5.03
N ALA A 63 -11.56 -16.71 -4.29
CA ALA A 63 -11.06 -15.86 -3.22
C ALA A 63 -9.58 -15.53 -3.42
N TRP A 64 -9.08 -14.54 -2.69
CA TRP A 64 -7.67 -14.20 -2.67
C TRP A 64 -7.21 -13.75 -1.29
N ILE A 65 -5.93 -13.96 -1.03
CA ILE A 65 -5.21 -13.47 0.13
C ILE A 65 -4.06 -12.62 -0.38
N GLY A 66 -3.99 -11.36 0.03
CA GLY A 66 -2.89 -10.44 -0.28
C GLY A 66 -2.04 -10.19 0.96
N LEU A 67 -0.72 -10.18 0.80
CA LEU A 67 0.24 -9.70 1.78
C LEU A 67 1.05 -8.59 1.13
N ASN A 68 1.00 -7.39 1.68
CA ASN A 68 1.64 -6.21 1.11
C ASN A 68 2.53 -5.55 2.18
N PRO A 69 3.79 -6.01 2.31
CA PRO A 69 4.80 -5.30 3.06
C PRO A 69 5.24 -4.06 2.29
N GLN A 70 5.30 -2.94 3.00
CA GLN A 70 5.74 -1.66 2.46
C GLN A 70 6.76 -1.02 3.42
N TYR A 71 7.89 -0.61 2.86
CA TYR A 71 8.87 0.22 3.51
C TYR A 71 8.83 1.61 2.88
N THR A 72 8.71 2.65 3.69
CA THR A 72 8.80 4.04 3.23
C THR A 72 9.87 4.75 4.03
N LYS A 73 10.89 5.29 3.35
CA LYS A 73 11.84 6.24 3.92
C LYS A 73 11.34 7.65 3.63
N SER A 74 11.07 8.42 4.69
CA SER A 74 10.84 9.85 4.57
C SER A 74 12.15 10.59 4.81
N PHE A 75 12.59 11.36 3.82
CA PHE A 75 13.78 12.20 3.95
C PHE A 75 13.44 13.54 4.61
N ALA A 76 12.19 14.01 4.47
CA ALA A 76 11.67 15.21 5.11
C ALA A 76 11.70 15.10 6.64
N GLU A 77 11.13 14.02 7.16
CA GLU A 77 11.04 13.76 8.60
C GLU A 77 12.27 12.99 9.13
N LYS A 78 13.21 12.63 8.24
CA LYS A 78 14.35 11.74 8.50
C LYS A 78 13.97 10.37 9.09
N ASN A 79 12.70 9.99 9.03
CA ASN A 79 12.15 8.76 9.59
C ASN A 79 12.03 7.65 8.54
N TYR A 80 11.71 6.45 9.00
CA TYR A 80 11.28 5.36 8.14
C TYR A 80 10.00 4.75 8.72
N PHE A 81 9.17 4.19 7.85
CA PHE A 81 7.92 3.54 8.19
C PHE A 81 7.93 2.13 7.62
N LEU A 82 7.59 1.16 8.47
CA LEU A 82 7.33 -0.20 8.03
C LEU A 82 5.85 -0.50 8.24
N PHE A 83 5.21 -0.89 7.16
CA PHE A 83 3.79 -1.14 7.09
C PHE A 83 3.55 -2.55 6.57
N LEU A 84 2.59 -3.23 7.16
CA LEU A 84 2.11 -4.52 6.68
C LEU A 84 0.61 -4.43 6.47
N ARG A 85 0.18 -4.73 5.25
CA ARG A 85 -1.23 -4.91 4.93
C ARG A 85 -1.51 -6.33 4.52
N THR A 86 -2.59 -6.86 5.08
CA THR A 86 -3.15 -8.15 4.69
C THR A 86 -4.54 -7.90 4.11
N ASP A 87 -4.79 -8.41 2.93
CA ASP A 87 -6.05 -8.31 2.21
C ASP A 87 -6.69 -9.70 2.15
N PHE A 88 -7.95 -9.83 2.54
CA PHE A 88 -8.75 -11.02 2.33
C PHE A 88 -9.91 -10.64 1.45
N GLY A 89 -10.05 -11.25 0.28
CA GLY A 89 -11.14 -10.93 -0.62
C GLY A 89 -11.77 -12.13 -1.28
N LYS A 90 -12.99 -11.91 -1.74
CA LYS A 90 -13.80 -12.94 -2.38
C LYS A 90 -14.74 -12.32 -3.40
N MET A 91 -14.88 -12.99 -4.55
CA MET A 91 -15.93 -12.71 -5.51
C MET A 91 -17.27 -13.18 -4.92
N VAL A 92 -18.27 -12.31 -4.91
CA VAL A 92 -19.63 -12.61 -4.40
C VAL A 92 -20.59 -12.87 -5.56
N GLY A 93 -20.28 -12.30 -6.73
CA GLY A 93 -20.92 -12.60 -8.00
C GLY A 93 -19.95 -12.29 -9.14
N ASP A 94 -20.40 -12.43 -10.37
CA ASP A 94 -19.53 -12.34 -11.56
C ASP A 94 -18.84 -10.98 -11.72
N LYS A 95 -19.42 -9.92 -11.16
CA LYS A 95 -18.91 -8.53 -11.24
C LYS A 95 -18.80 -7.83 -9.89
N THR A 96 -18.95 -8.56 -8.80
CA THR A 96 -18.92 -7.99 -7.44
C THR A 96 -17.94 -8.72 -6.55
N SER A 97 -17.24 -7.97 -5.72
CA SER A 97 -16.37 -8.54 -4.69
C SER A 97 -16.52 -7.84 -3.35
N LEU A 98 -16.21 -8.61 -2.30
CA LEU A 98 -16.04 -8.11 -0.95
C LEU A 98 -14.60 -8.38 -0.52
N ALA A 99 -13.99 -7.41 0.13
CA ALA A 99 -12.67 -7.57 0.72
C ALA A 99 -12.58 -6.90 2.09
N ILE A 100 -11.79 -7.50 2.97
CA ILE A 100 -11.38 -6.94 4.25
C ILE A 100 -9.88 -6.72 4.17
N THR A 101 -9.48 -5.47 4.36
CA THR A 101 -8.10 -5.03 4.42
C THR A 101 -7.75 -4.76 5.88
N ILE A 102 -6.72 -5.40 6.40
CA ILE A 102 -6.15 -5.15 7.74
C ILE A 102 -4.75 -4.58 7.54
N SER A 103 -4.50 -3.42 8.11
CA SER A 103 -3.24 -2.71 7.98
C SER A 103 -2.65 -2.44 9.35
N LYS A 104 -1.36 -2.72 9.53
CA LYS A 104 -0.64 -2.51 10.79
C LYS A 104 0.68 -1.79 10.53
N PHE A 105 0.93 -0.76 11.33
CA PHE A 105 2.24 -0.14 11.42
C PHE A 105 3.13 -1.01 12.31
N VAL A 106 4.29 -1.38 11.78
CA VAL A 106 5.27 -2.24 12.46
C VAL A 106 6.36 -1.39 13.12
N ALA A 107 6.80 -0.32 12.45
CA ALA A 107 7.81 0.60 12.94
C ALA A 107 7.65 2.00 12.35
N GLY A 108 8.12 3.02 13.07
CA GLY A 108 8.24 4.39 12.55
C GLY A 108 7.15 5.38 12.94
N GLN A 109 5.95 4.92 13.29
CA GLN A 109 4.83 5.82 13.64
C GLN A 109 4.02 5.23 14.81
N PRO A 110 3.98 5.87 15.99
CA PRO A 110 3.34 5.30 17.19
C PRO A 110 1.83 5.58 17.31
N ARG A 111 1.24 6.39 16.43
CA ARG A 111 -0.11 6.98 16.65
C ARG A 111 -1.27 6.29 15.91
N LEU A 112 -1.00 5.37 14.98
CA LEU A 112 -2.01 4.53 14.34
C LEU A 112 -1.53 3.09 14.32
N ASN A 113 -2.08 2.24 15.19
CA ASN A 113 -1.57 0.89 15.36
C ASN A 113 -2.19 -0.11 14.36
N VAL A 114 -3.51 -0.04 14.13
CA VAL A 114 -4.22 -0.98 13.25
C VAL A 114 -5.38 -0.25 12.55
N ILE A 115 -5.54 -0.47 11.26
CA ILE A 115 -6.68 -0.02 10.46
C ILE A 115 -7.35 -1.27 9.88
N VAL A 116 -8.67 -1.36 10.01
CA VAL A 116 -9.49 -2.38 9.37
C VAL A 116 -10.45 -1.68 8.41
N GLN A 117 -10.46 -2.09 7.15
CA GLN A 117 -11.28 -1.50 6.10
C GLN A 117 -12.04 -2.60 5.36
N GLY A 118 -13.37 -2.47 5.30
CA GLY A 118 -14.20 -3.24 4.38
C GLY A 118 -14.29 -2.55 3.02
N LYS A 119 -14.20 -3.32 1.94
CA LYS A 119 -14.35 -2.85 0.57
C LYS A 119 -15.41 -3.68 -0.13
N PHE A 120 -16.37 -3.01 -0.73
CA PHE A 120 -17.28 -3.59 -1.71
C PHE A 120 -16.92 -3.00 -3.06
N GLN A 121 -16.67 -3.85 -4.04
CA GLN A 121 -16.22 -3.43 -5.37
C GLN A 121 -17.18 -3.96 -6.43
N PHE A 122 -17.45 -3.10 -7.40
CA PHE A 122 -18.20 -3.44 -8.60
C PHE A 122 -17.31 -3.20 -9.82
N PHE A 123 -17.12 -4.22 -10.64
CA PHE A 123 -16.28 -4.15 -11.82
C PHE A 123 -17.11 -3.72 -13.03
N ILE A 124 -16.86 -2.50 -13.52
CA ILE A 124 -17.46 -1.99 -14.74
C ILE A 124 -16.56 -2.42 -15.91
N GLY A 125 -16.83 -3.60 -16.45
CA GLY A 125 -16.12 -4.19 -17.58
C GLY A 125 -17.00 -5.23 -18.27
N ARG A 126 -16.67 -5.60 -19.51
CA ARG A 126 -17.39 -6.64 -20.24
C ARG A 126 -17.20 -7.99 -19.54
#